data_AF-A0A5B0EL40-F1
#
_entry.id   AF-A0A5B0EL40-F1
#
_cell.length_a   1.000
_cell.length_b   1.000
_cell.length_c   1.000
_cell.angle_alpha   90.00
_cell.angle_beta   90.00
_cell.angle_gamma   90.00
#
_symmetry.space_group_name_H-M   'P 1'
#
loop_
_entity.id
_entity.type
_entity.pdbx_description
1 polymer ?
#
loop_
_entity_poly.entity_id
_entity_poly.type
_entity_poly.pdbx_seq_one_letter_code
_entity_poly.pdbx_strand_id
1 'polypeptide(L)'
;MCQLAMQVIYFIFVHQNGRRLLAFESCINYIDGDLVFLEDFLRNEPAMYEELFSPGCNGYVLVLLKKLMTEMKELKLEDSGEVLDGIEFIQNVGATALWKFKCDLTAELDSFVREYDRLDVAEERKRLYLFAQN
;
A
#
# COMPACT_ATOMS: atom_id res chain seq x y z
N MET A 1 8.38 12.40 6.69
CA MET A 1 8.26 11.30 7.68
C MET A 1 7.34 10.20 7.16
N CYS A 2 6.14 10.52 6.66
CA CYS A 2 5.21 9.55 6.05
C CYS A 2 5.82 8.65 4.95
N GLN A 3 6.55 9.23 4.00
CA GLN A 3 7.22 8.47 2.93
C GLN A 3 8.25 7.48 3.50
N LEU A 4 9.06 7.89 4.49
CA LEU A 4 10.04 7.02 5.12
C LEU A 4 9.34 5.87 5.86
N ALA A 5 8.27 6.14 6.61
CA ALA A 5 7.48 5.10 7.27
C ALA A 5 6.93 4.09 6.25
N MET A 6 6.41 4.57 5.11
CA MET A 6 5.95 3.70 4.03
C MET A 6 7.10 2.89 3.39
N GLN A 7 8.25 3.50 3.14
CA GLN A 7 9.44 2.82 2.62
C GLN A 7 9.92 1.73 3.59
N VAL A 8 9.87 1.97 4.90
CA VAL A 8 10.22 0.98 5.92
C VAL A 8 9.21 -0.17 5.94
N ILE A 9 7.90 0.12 5.90
CA ILE A 9 6.85 -0.91 5.83
C ILE A 9 7.03 -1.77 4.58
N TYR A 10 7.27 -1.14 3.42
CA TYR A 10 7.55 -1.84 2.16
C TYR A 10 8.84 -2.69 2.23
N PHE A 11 9.89 -2.15 2.82
CA PHE A 11 11.15 -2.85 3.02
C PHE A 11 10.98 -4.11 3.87
N ILE A 12 10.21 -4.04 4.96
CA ILE A 12 9.85 -5.19 5.79
C ILE A 12 9.10 -6.23 4.97
N PHE A 13 8.10 -5.80 4.18
CA PHE A 13 7.34 -6.69 3.29
C PHE A 13 8.25 -7.46 2.33
N VAL A 14 9.18 -6.79 1.65
CA VAL A 14 10.14 -7.44 0.73
C VAL A 14 11.05 -8.43 1.48
N HIS A 15 11.54 -8.06 2.67
CA HIS A 15 12.38 -8.94 3.50
C HIS A 15 11.62 -10.16 4.05
N GLN A 16 10.30 -10.09 4.17
CA GLN A 16 9.44 -11.19 4.58
C GLN A 16 8.97 -12.07 3.41
N ASN A 17 9.71 -12.08 2.30
CA ASN A 17 9.42 -12.78 1.04
C ASN A 17 8.28 -12.17 0.20
N GLY A 18 7.90 -10.92 0.46
CA GLY A 18 7.11 -10.13 -0.46
C GLY A 18 7.86 -9.92 -1.77
N ARG A 19 7.17 -10.01 -2.90
CA ARG A 19 7.75 -9.67 -4.21
C ARG A 19 7.94 -8.16 -4.33
N ARG A 20 8.94 -7.74 -5.09
CA ARG A 20 9.09 -6.32 -5.43
C ARG A 20 7.94 -5.84 -6.32
N LEU A 21 7.52 -4.60 -6.09
CA LEU A 21 6.37 -3.95 -6.73
C LEU A 21 6.86 -2.69 -7.44
N LEU A 22 7.35 -2.79 -8.68
CA LEU A 22 8.09 -1.71 -9.34
C LEU A 22 7.25 -0.43 -9.56
N ALA A 23 5.98 -0.59 -9.94
CA ALA A 23 5.03 0.52 -10.04
C ALA A 23 4.86 1.24 -8.68
N PHE A 24 4.79 0.48 -7.58
CA PHE A 24 4.68 1.03 -6.24
C PHE A 24 5.99 1.69 -5.76
N GLU A 25 7.15 1.07 -6.01
CA GLU A 25 8.47 1.61 -5.66
C GLU A 25 8.69 3.00 -6.26
N SER A 26 8.27 3.17 -7.53
CA SER A 26 8.29 4.46 -8.22
C SER A 26 7.38 5.51 -7.55
N CYS A 27 6.29 5.08 -6.91
CA CYS A 27 5.39 5.97 -6.18
C CYS A 27 5.96 6.47 -4.85
N ILE A 28 6.79 5.67 -4.20
CA ILE A 28 7.38 5.98 -2.89
C ILE A 28 8.86 6.41 -2.98
N ASN A 29 9.40 6.56 -4.19
CA ASN A 29 10.83 6.81 -4.46
C ASN A 29 11.73 5.83 -3.70
N TYR A 30 11.40 4.55 -3.73
CA TYR A 30 12.18 3.52 -3.06
C TYR A 30 13.44 3.19 -3.88
N ILE A 31 14.60 3.23 -3.21
CA ILE A 31 15.89 2.86 -3.80
C ILE A 31 16.42 1.67 -3.01
N ASP A 32 16.73 0.60 -3.73
CA ASP A 32 17.28 -0.61 -3.14
C ASP A 32 18.68 -0.33 -2.58
N GLY A 33 18.94 -0.75 -1.33
CA GLY A 33 20.19 -0.49 -0.62
C GLY A 33 20.21 0.77 0.26
N ASP A 34 19.18 1.62 0.24
CA ASP A 34 19.10 2.79 1.14
C ASP A 34 18.81 2.40 2.61
N LEU A 35 18.24 1.21 2.82
CA LEU A 35 17.91 0.67 4.14
C LEU A 35 18.72 -0.60 4.41
N VAL A 36 19.27 -0.71 5.61
CA VAL A 36 19.95 -1.92 6.10
C VAL A 36 19.02 -2.63 7.06
N PHE A 37 18.70 -3.90 6.82
CA PHE A 37 17.80 -4.64 7.69
C PHE A 37 18.38 -4.82 9.08
N LEU A 38 17.59 -4.47 10.09
CA LEU A 38 17.86 -4.64 11.51
C LEU A 38 16.62 -5.25 12.14
N GLU A 39 16.79 -6.20 13.07
CA GLU A 39 15.65 -6.83 13.79
C GLU A 39 14.74 -5.80 14.46
N ASP A 40 15.30 -4.65 14.85
CA ASP A 40 14.55 -3.55 15.45
C ASP A 40 13.49 -2.95 14.51
N PHE A 41 13.60 -3.11 13.18
CA PHE A 41 12.51 -2.72 12.27
C PHE A 41 11.24 -3.52 12.51
N LEU A 42 11.35 -4.81 12.83
CA LEU A 42 10.19 -5.64 13.17
C LEU A 42 9.58 -5.23 14.51
N ARG A 43 10.43 -4.88 15.49
CA ARG A 43 9.96 -4.39 16.80
C ARG A 43 9.28 -3.03 16.69
N ASN A 44 9.75 -2.19 15.78
CA ASN A 44 9.25 -0.84 15.55
C ASN A 44 8.18 -0.79 14.46
N GLU A 45 7.77 -1.92 13.88
CA GLU A 45 6.69 -1.99 12.89
C GLU A 45 5.42 -1.26 13.39
N PRO A 46 4.91 -1.49 14.62
CA PRO A 46 3.71 -0.78 15.09
C PRO A 46 3.88 0.75 15.06
N ALA A 47 5.04 1.26 15.47
CA ALA A 47 5.33 2.69 15.48
C ALA A 47 5.37 3.29 14.06
N MET A 48 5.79 2.51 13.05
CA MET A 48 5.76 2.96 11.65
C MET A 48 4.32 3.11 11.14
N TYR A 49 3.43 2.20 11.54
CA TYR A 49 2.00 2.31 11.22
C TYR A 49 1.35 3.49 11.97
N GLU A 50 1.62 3.66 13.26
CA GLU A 50 1.13 4.81 14.03
C GLU A 50 1.57 6.15 13.42
N GLU A 51 2.83 6.27 13.00
CA GLU A 51 3.34 7.45 12.30
C GLU A 51 2.65 7.66 10.95
N LEU A 52 2.51 6.60 10.15
CA LEU A 52 1.92 6.65 8.81
C LEU A 52 0.44 7.08 8.84
N PHE A 53 -0.29 6.66 9.87
CA PHE A 53 -1.71 6.98 10.05
C PHE A 53 -1.95 8.11 11.06
N SER A 54 -0.88 8.79 11.50
CA SER A 54 -0.98 9.99 12.33
C SER A 54 -1.71 11.14 11.61
N PRO A 55 -2.25 12.14 12.31
CA PRO A 55 -2.92 13.28 11.68
C PRO A 55 -2.06 14.05 10.66
N GLY A 56 -0.73 14.00 10.78
CA GLY A 56 0.19 14.63 9.82
C GLY A 56 0.43 13.80 8.54
N CYS A 57 0.08 12.51 8.55
CA CYS A 57 0.38 11.56 7.48
C CYS A 57 -0.84 10.81 6.93
N ASN A 58 -2.01 10.90 7.57
CA ASN A 58 -3.20 10.10 7.25
C ASN A 58 -3.72 10.24 5.80
N GLY A 59 -3.37 11.32 5.09
CA GLY A 59 -3.68 11.52 3.67
C GLY A 59 -2.68 10.86 2.71
N TYR A 60 -1.48 10.51 3.17
CA TYR A 60 -0.39 10.04 2.31
C TYR A 60 -0.72 8.72 1.61
N VAL A 61 -1.23 7.73 2.36
CA VAL A 61 -1.61 6.42 1.80
C VAL A 61 -2.72 6.55 0.77
N LEU A 62 -3.70 7.43 1.03
CA LEU A 62 -4.79 7.71 0.10
C LEU A 62 -4.29 8.38 -1.19
N VAL A 63 -3.30 9.27 -1.10
CA VAL A 63 -2.66 9.87 -2.28
C VAL A 63 -1.96 8.81 -3.12
N LEU A 64 -1.24 7.86 -2.49
CA LEU A 64 -0.62 6.74 -3.20
C LEU A 64 -1.66 5.86 -3.90
N LEU A 65 -2.76 5.53 -3.22
CA LEU A 65 -3.87 4.78 -3.80
C LEU A 65 -4.41 5.49 -5.05
N LYS A 66 -4.72 6.78 -4.93
CA LYS A 66 -5.25 7.60 -6.05
C LYS A 66 -4.27 7.66 -7.22
N LYS A 67 -2.97 7.76 -6.95
CA LYS A 67 -1.92 7.75 -7.98
C LYS A 67 -1.92 6.43 -8.75
N LEU A 68 -1.91 5.28 -8.06
CA LEU A 68 -1.97 3.97 -8.71
C LEU A 68 -3.28 3.75 -9.47
N MET A 69 -4.42 4.19 -8.91
CA MET A 69 -5.71 4.12 -9.59
C MET A 69 -5.71 4.93 -10.90
N THR A 70 -5.03 6.08 -10.90
CA THR A 70 -4.87 6.91 -12.11
C THR A 70 -3.92 6.26 -13.11
N GLU A 71 -2.82 5.66 -12.67
CA GLU A 71 -1.92 4.90 -13.54
C GLU A 71 -2.64 3.71 -14.19
N MET A 72 -3.48 3.00 -13.44
CA MET A 72 -4.30 1.91 -13.95
C MET A 72 -5.34 2.35 -14.98
N LYS A 73 -5.84 3.60 -14.94
CA LYS A 73 -6.77 4.14 -15.96
C LYS A 73 -6.15 4.18 -17.36
N GLU A 74 -4.84 4.35 -17.44
CA GLU A 74 -4.12 4.46 -18.72
C GLU A 74 -3.69 3.09 -19.28
N LEU A 75 -3.98 2.00 -18.57
CA LEU A 75 -3.57 0.65 -18.91
C LEU A 75 -4.77 -0.21 -19.30
N LYS A 76 -4.52 -1.21 -20.14
CA LYS A 76 -5.46 -2.32 -20.31
C LYS A 76 -5.38 -3.25 -19.12
N LEU A 77 -6.46 -4.00 -18.87
CA LEU A 77 -6.51 -4.99 -17.79
C LEU A 77 -5.33 -5.99 -17.82
N GLU A 78 -4.94 -6.44 -19.02
CA GLU A 78 -3.83 -7.37 -19.23
C GLU A 78 -2.46 -6.80 -18.83
N ASP A 79 -2.31 -5.48 -18.90
CA ASP A 79 -1.07 -4.75 -18.55
C ASP A 79 -1.11 -4.15 -17.13
N SER A 80 -2.26 -4.22 -16.45
CA SER A 80 -2.49 -3.59 -15.14
C SER A 80 -1.94 -4.40 -13.96
N GLY A 81 -1.29 -5.53 -14.21
CA GLY A 81 -0.84 -6.49 -13.19
C GLY A 81 -0.03 -5.84 -12.06
N GLU A 82 1.05 -5.14 -12.42
CA GLU A 82 1.94 -4.52 -11.42
C GLU A 82 1.27 -3.39 -10.62
N VAL A 83 0.41 -2.60 -11.26
CA VAL A 83 -0.31 -1.52 -10.58
C VAL A 83 -1.32 -2.09 -9.58
N LEU A 84 -2.04 -3.14 -9.99
CA LEU A 84 -2.96 -3.88 -9.12
C LEU A 84 -2.22 -4.50 -7.92
N ASP A 85 -1.00 -5.00 -8.12
CA ASP A 85 -0.18 -5.52 -7.03
C ASP A 85 0.23 -4.43 -6.03
N GLY A 86 0.52 -3.23 -6.51
CA GLY A 86 0.73 -2.06 -5.67
C GLY A 86 -0.52 -1.65 -4.89
N ILE A 87 -1.70 -1.72 -5.51
CA ILE A 87 -2.96 -1.41 -4.84
C ILE A 87 -3.31 -2.47 -3.79
N GLU A 88 -3.09 -3.75 -4.09
CA GLU A 88 -3.21 -4.86 -3.15
C GLU A 88 -2.28 -4.67 -1.94
N PHE A 89 -1.05 -4.22 -2.16
CA PHE A 89 -0.14 -3.87 -1.08
C PHE A 89 -0.68 -2.72 -0.21
N ILE A 90 -1.19 -1.64 -0.80
CA ILE A 90 -1.81 -0.53 -0.05
C ILE A 90 -3.00 -1.02 0.78
N GLN A 91 -3.83 -1.89 0.20
CA GLN A 91 -4.96 -2.48 0.89
C GLN A 91 -4.51 -3.29 2.10
N ASN A 92 -3.47 -4.13 1.95
CA ASN A 92 -2.88 -4.90 3.04
C ASN A 92 -2.29 -4.00 4.14
N VAL A 93 -1.64 -2.88 3.77
CA VAL A 93 -1.17 -1.88 4.74
C VAL A 93 -2.36 -1.28 5.51
N GLY A 94 -3.41 -0.85 4.82
CA GLY A 94 -4.61 -0.32 5.48
C GLY A 94 -5.30 -1.35 6.39
N ALA A 95 -5.44 -2.60 5.95
CA ALA A 95 -6.01 -3.69 6.73
C ALA A 95 -5.16 -3.98 7.98
N THR A 96 -3.84 -3.99 7.85
CA THR A 96 -2.91 -4.19 8.98
C THR A 96 -3.03 -3.06 10.00
N ALA A 97 -3.04 -1.81 9.52
CA ALA A 97 -3.22 -0.64 10.36
C ALA A 97 -4.52 -0.70 11.16
N LEU A 98 -5.63 -0.99 10.49
CA LEU A 98 -6.97 -1.04 11.07
C LEU A 98 -7.12 -2.21 12.05
N TRP A 99 -6.72 -3.42 11.65
CA TRP A 99 -7.06 -4.63 12.40
C TRP A 99 -6.01 -5.04 13.41
N LYS A 100 -4.72 -4.97 13.05
CA LYS A 100 -3.59 -5.38 13.90
C LYS A 100 -3.20 -4.27 14.87
N PHE A 101 -3.06 -3.04 14.37
CA PHE A 101 -2.52 -1.92 15.15
C PHE A 101 -3.57 -0.91 15.64
N LYS A 102 -4.83 -1.06 15.25
CA LYS A 102 -5.95 -0.20 15.68
C LYS A 102 -5.74 1.28 15.35
N CYS A 103 -5.07 1.57 14.23
CA CYS A 103 -4.90 2.93 13.74
C CYS A 103 -6.20 3.47 13.13
N ASP A 104 -6.38 4.79 13.24
CA ASP A 104 -7.50 5.50 12.60
C ASP A 104 -7.17 5.79 11.13
N LEU A 105 -8.00 5.28 10.23
CA LEU A 105 -7.91 5.56 8.80
C LEU A 105 -8.83 6.73 8.43
N THR A 106 -8.51 7.43 7.35
CA THR A 106 -9.49 8.35 6.73
C THR A 106 -10.70 7.55 6.26
N ALA A 107 -11.90 8.15 6.32
CA ALA A 107 -13.15 7.45 5.96
C ALA A 107 -13.12 6.84 4.55
N GLU A 108 -12.49 7.52 3.59
CA GLU A 108 -12.33 7.03 2.22
C GLU A 108 -11.43 5.79 2.16
N LEU A 109 -10.29 5.81 2.86
CA LEU A 109 -9.37 4.69 2.88
C LEU A 109 -9.92 3.49 3.68
N ASP A 110 -10.60 3.73 4.81
CA ASP A 110 -11.27 2.68 5.58
C ASP A 110 -12.33 1.96 4.72
N SER A 111 -13.14 2.74 3.99
CA SER A 111 -14.15 2.18 3.08
C SER A 111 -13.51 1.32 1.99
N PHE A 112 -12.43 1.80 1.36
CA PHE A 112 -11.68 1.02 0.37
C PHE A 112 -11.12 -0.28 0.95
N VAL A 113 -10.47 -0.23 2.11
CA VAL A 113 -9.83 -1.38 2.76
C VAL A 113 -10.85 -2.48 3.07
N ARG A 114 -12.04 -2.10 3.50
CA ARG A 114 -13.14 -3.02 3.80
C ARG A 114 -13.82 -3.57 2.56
N GLU A 115 -13.95 -2.76 1.51
CA GLU A 115 -14.64 -3.16 0.28
C GLU A 115 -13.80 -4.09 -0.58
N TYR A 116 -12.47 -3.94 -0.57
CA TYR A 116 -11.55 -4.70 -1.43
C TYR A 116 -10.63 -5.61 -0.59
N ASP A 117 -11.18 -6.36 0.36
CA ASP A 117 -10.39 -7.19 1.30
C ASP A 117 -9.77 -8.47 0.70
N ARG A 118 -10.11 -8.80 -0.55
CA ARG A 118 -9.69 -10.02 -1.27
C ARG A 118 -9.11 -9.74 -2.65
N LEU A 119 -8.18 -8.79 -2.72
CA LEU A 119 -7.46 -8.49 -3.97
C LEU A 119 -6.51 -9.62 -4.42
N ASP A 120 -6.39 -10.70 -3.66
CA ASP A 120 -5.78 -11.97 -4.09
C ASP A 120 -6.66 -12.72 -5.11
N VAL A 121 -7.96 -12.39 -5.22
CA VAL A 121 -8.92 -13.05 -6.11
C VAL A 121 -9.01 -12.31 -7.45
N ALA A 122 -8.92 -13.06 -8.55
CA ALA A 122 -8.93 -12.49 -9.91
C ALA A 122 -10.21 -11.71 -10.24
N GLU A 123 -11.39 -12.16 -9.79
CA GLU A 123 -12.64 -11.42 -9.98
C GLU A 123 -12.66 -10.08 -9.25
N GLU A 124 -12.11 -10.02 -8.03
CA GLU A 124 -12.03 -8.78 -7.24
C GLU A 124 -11.05 -7.78 -7.88
N ARG A 125 -9.91 -8.25 -8.38
CA ARG A 125 -8.98 -7.42 -9.15
C ARG A 125 -9.63 -6.85 -10.39
N LYS A 126 -10.42 -7.66 -11.11
CA LYS A 126 -11.19 -7.21 -12.28
C LYS A 126 -12.27 -6.20 -11.88
N ARG A 127 -12.97 -6.41 -10.76
CA ARG A 127 -13.98 -5.47 -10.24
C ARG A 127 -13.34 -4.13 -9.91
N LEU A 128 -12.20 -4.12 -9.22
CA LEU A 128 -11.43 -2.92 -8.92
C LEU A 128 -10.99 -2.20 -10.21
N TYR A 129 -10.46 -2.93 -11.19
CA TYR A 129 -10.09 -2.36 -12.48
C TYR A 129 -11.29 -1.67 -13.14
N LEU A 130 -12.43 -2.37 -13.25
CA LEU A 130 -13.64 -1.79 -13.85
C LEU A 130 -14.16 -0.57 -13.09
N PHE A 131 -14.12 -0.60 -11.75
CA PHE A 131 -14.45 0.55 -10.92
C PHE A 131 -13.53 1.73 -11.25
N ALA A 132 -12.23 1.48 -11.35
CA ALA A 132 -11.26 2.49 -11.68
C ALA A 132 -11.41 3.05 -13.08
N GLN A 133 -12.06 2.39 -14.04
CA GLN A 133 -12.26 2.95 -15.39
C GLN A 133 -13.43 3.95 -15.47
N ASN A 134 -14.25 4.04 -14.42
CA ASN A 134 -15.36 5.00 -14.35
C ASN A 134 -14.90 6.38 -13.81
#